data_AF-A0A7T1WT06-F1
#
_entry.id   AF-A0A7T1WT06-F1
#
_cell.length_a   1.000
_cell.length_b   1.000
_cell.length_c   1.000
_cell.angle_alpha   90.00
_cell.angle_beta   90.00
_cell.angle_gamma   90.00
#
_symmetry.space_group_name_H-M   'P 1'
#
loop_
_entity.id
_entity.type
_entity.pdbx_description
1 polymer ?
#
loop_
_entity_poly.entity_id
_entity_poly.type
_entity_poly.pdbx_seq_one_letter_code
_entity_poly.pdbx_strand_id
1 'polypeptide(L)'
;MAGVLEHAAVVAVWDQQSVWSQAAGQLKEQVSRARVAALVLGLVAAALGTAASQVMGESEAGGRALAFASAFAAGCAPLTARHGGPDKVSDWTRLRAVSEALKAESYVALAGAGAYRDNGEGGRLLRERAQRFVADGGDLLRHTTGITPVRRPLPEVRDTRSYVELRLRRQLEGYYRPRAAYMQRKVRLHERTEFALGGFGAVLAAVAATWSVEEIAAWVAVAASVGVAVTAHALAQRYAYQQLEFTRTAEELERLLARWQDGPEAEPEAADRFVAECEHVISVQNEAWMIRWTVS
;
A
#
# COMPACT_ATOMS: atom_id res chain seq x y z
N MET A 1 26.39 -18.99 26.03
CA MET A 1 26.69 -17.60 25.59
C MET A 1 26.27 -17.35 24.14
N ALA A 2 26.60 -18.21 23.17
CA ALA A 2 26.24 -18.02 21.76
C ALA A 2 24.72 -17.79 21.51
N GLY A 3 23.85 -18.66 22.02
CA GLY A 3 22.39 -18.51 21.84
C GLY A 3 21.77 -17.24 22.46
N VAL A 4 22.40 -16.64 23.48
CA VAL A 4 21.94 -15.37 24.06
C VAL A 4 22.31 -14.18 23.16
N LEU A 5 23.50 -14.24 22.54
CA LEU A 5 23.97 -13.21 21.59
C LEU A 5 23.21 -13.24 20.27
N GLU A 6 22.77 -14.43 19.83
CA GLU A 6 21.89 -14.60 18.68
C GLU A 6 20.51 -14.03 18.96
N HIS A 7 19.91 -14.36 20.11
CA HIS A 7 18.62 -13.80 20.50
C HIS A 7 18.65 -12.26 20.58
N ALA A 8 19.69 -11.69 21.19
CA ALA A 8 19.87 -10.24 21.26
C ALA A 8 20.04 -9.61 19.87
N ALA A 9 20.70 -10.30 18.93
CA ALA A 9 20.84 -9.83 17.54
C ALA A 9 19.47 -9.75 16.84
N VAL A 10 18.65 -10.80 16.98
CA VAL A 10 17.32 -10.86 16.38
C VAL A 10 16.41 -9.77 16.96
N VAL A 11 16.43 -9.57 18.29
CA VAL A 11 15.68 -8.48 18.93
C VAL A 11 16.07 -7.12 18.36
N ALA A 12 17.38 -6.85 18.23
CA ALA A 12 17.86 -5.57 17.72
C ALA A 12 17.41 -5.31 16.27
N VAL A 13 17.49 -6.33 15.40
CA VAL A 13 17.01 -6.22 14.01
C VAL A 13 15.49 -6.08 13.95
N TRP A 14 14.76 -6.76 14.83
CA TRP A 14 13.30 -6.64 14.93
C TRP A 14 12.84 -5.26 15.39
N ASP A 15 13.54 -4.65 16.35
CA ASP A 15 13.29 -3.28 16.77
C ASP A 15 13.59 -2.30 15.63
N GLN A 16 14.68 -2.50 14.90
CA GLN A 16 14.99 -1.69 13.72
C GLN A 16 13.89 -1.83 12.65
N GLN A 17 13.46 -3.05 12.36
CA GLN A 17 12.32 -3.33 11.47
C GLN A 17 11.08 -2.53 11.89
N SER A 18 10.78 -2.48 13.19
CA SER A 18 9.65 -1.73 13.76
C SER A 18 9.74 -0.22 13.45
N VAL A 19 10.93 0.38 13.55
CA VAL A 19 11.15 1.80 13.21
C VAL A 19 10.88 2.07 11.73
N TRP A 20 11.47 1.27 10.83
CA TRP A 20 11.27 1.43 9.38
C TRP A 20 9.82 1.18 8.96
N SER A 21 9.15 0.22 9.60
CA SER A 21 7.73 -0.07 9.38
C SER A 21 6.84 1.11 9.78
N GLN A 22 7.13 1.75 10.91
CA GLN A 22 6.42 2.94 11.38
C GLN A 22 6.65 4.13 10.46
N ALA A 23 7.89 4.40 10.05
CA ALA A 23 8.21 5.47 9.09
C ALA A 23 7.45 5.28 7.78
N ALA A 24 7.44 4.06 7.23
CA ALA A 24 6.66 3.72 6.05
C ALA A 24 5.15 3.93 6.28
N GLY A 25 4.63 3.56 7.45
CA GLY A 25 3.22 3.77 7.81
C GLY A 25 2.82 5.25 7.84
N GLN A 26 3.62 6.08 8.51
CA GLN A 26 3.38 7.52 8.60
C GLN A 26 3.40 8.19 7.21
N LEU A 27 4.39 7.85 6.38
CA LEU A 27 4.49 8.43 5.04
C LEU A 27 3.34 7.98 4.13
N LYS A 28 2.91 6.71 4.22
CA LYS A 28 1.73 6.21 3.53
C LYS A 28 0.46 6.99 3.89
N GLU A 29 0.26 7.26 5.18
CA GLU A 29 -0.90 8.03 5.65
C GLU A 29 -0.85 9.49 5.18
N GLN A 30 0.34 10.10 5.16
CA GLN A 30 0.51 11.45 4.61
C GLN A 30 0.16 11.49 3.11
N VAL A 31 0.71 10.57 2.31
CA VAL A 31 0.40 10.46 0.87
C VAL A 31 -1.09 10.26 0.65
N SER A 32 -1.72 9.34 1.40
CA SER A 32 -3.14 9.05 1.29
C SER A 32 -4.00 10.27 1.62
N ARG A 33 -3.71 10.96 2.72
CA ARG A 33 -4.45 12.18 3.13
C ARG A 33 -4.31 13.29 2.12
N ALA A 34 -3.10 13.52 1.59
CA ALA A 34 -2.83 14.54 0.59
C ALA A 34 -3.65 14.32 -0.70
N ARG A 35 -3.67 13.07 -1.21
CA ARG A 35 -4.43 12.71 -2.41
C ARG A 35 -5.94 12.88 -2.21
N VAL A 36 -6.46 12.44 -1.06
CA VAL A 36 -7.90 12.60 -0.73
C VAL A 36 -8.26 14.08 -0.57
N ALA A 37 -7.45 14.85 0.15
CA ALA A 37 -7.70 16.28 0.34
C ALA A 37 -7.66 17.06 -0.99
N ALA A 38 -6.70 16.77 -1.88
CA ALA A 38 -6.64 17.38 -3.21
C ALA A 38 -7.86 17.05 -4.07
N LEU A 39 -8.33 15.80 -4.04
CA LEU A 39 -9.56 15.38 -4.72
C LEU A 39 -10.78 16.15 -4.18
N VAL A 40 -10.94 16.19 -2.86
CA VAL A 40 -12.06 16.92 -2.21
C VAL A 40 -12.02 18.40 -2.56
N LEU A 41 -10.85 19.04 -2.54
CA LEU A 41 -10.69 20.44 -2.94
C LEU A 41 -11.09 20.67 -4.40
N GLY A 42 -10.72 19.76 -5.32
CA GLY A 42 -11.12 19.84 -6.73
C GLY A 42 -12.64 19.72 -6.92
N LEU A 43 -13.29 18.78 -6.22
CA LEU A 43 -14.74 18.61 -6.26
C LEU A 43 -15.48 19.82 -5.67
N VAL A 44 -15.00 20.35 -4.55
CA VAL A 44 -15.55 21.57 -3.92
C VAL A 44 -15.38 22.76 -4.85
N ALA A 45 -14.20 22.93 -5.47
CA ALA A 45 -13.96 23.99 -6.44
C ALA A 45 -14.94 23.94 -7.61
N ALA A 46 -15.17 22.75 -8.19
CA ALA A 46 -16.13 22.56 -9.27
C ALA A 46 -17.56 22.91 -8.83
N ALA A 47 -18.02 22.40 -7.68
CA ALA A 47 -19.37 22.67 -7.17
C ALA A 47 -19.59 24.16 -6.86
N LEU A 48 -18.62 24.82 -6.21
CA LEU A 48 -18.69 26.24 -5.90
C LEU A 48 -18.65 27.12 -7.15
N GLY A 49 -17.87 26.72 -8.16
CA GLY A 49 -17.79 27.44 -9.44
C GLY A 49 -19.12 27.42 -10.18
N THR A 50 -19.78 26.26 -10.21
CA THR A 50 -21.12 26.11 -10.79
C THR A 50 -22.20 26.85 -9.99
N ALA A 51 -22.14 26.79 -8.66
CA ALA A 51 -23.06 27.56 -7.82
C ALA A 51 -22.88 29.08 -8.02
N ALA A 52 -21.63 29.54 -8.16
CA ALA A 52 -21.33 30.95 -8.41
C ALA A 52 -21.99 31.47 -9.69
N SER A 53 -21.97 30.69 -10.78
CA SER A 53 -22.59 31.12 -12.05
C SER A 53 -24.11 31.25 -11.98
N GLN A 54 -24.77 30.48 -11.10
CA GLN A 54 -26.23 30.55 -10.91
C GLN A 54 -26.62 31.70 -9.99
N VAL A 55 -25.89 31.88 -8.87
CA VAL A 55 -26.19 32.92 -7.88
C VAL A 55 -25.84 34.33 -8.39
N MET A 56 -24.91 34.47 -9.35
CA MET A 56 -24.50 35.78 -9.87
C MET A 56 -25.67 36.60 -10.45
N GLY A 57 -26.70 35.94 -10.98
CA GLY A 57 -27.91 36.58 -11.49
C GLY A 57 -28.86 37.10 -10.40
N GLU A 58 -28.84 36.51 -9.20
CA GLU A 58 -29.70 36.88 -8.08
C GLU A 58 -29.01 37.80 -7.06
N SER A 59 -27.72 37.55 -6.81
CA SER A 59 -26.89 38.30 -5.87
C SER A 59 -25.44 38.33 -6.35
N GLU A 60 -25.03 39.48 -6.86
CA GLU A 60 -23.66 39.72 -7.33
C GLU A 60 -22.62 39.48 -6.23
N ALA A 61 -22.92 39.90 -4.99
CA ALA A 61 -22.04 39.69 -3.84
C ALA A 61 -21.91 38.20 -3.49
N GLY A 62 -23.03 37.45 -3.49
CA GLY A 62 -23.04 36.01 -3.23
C GLY A 62 -22.28 35.22 -4.30
N GLY A 63 -22.53 35.53 -5.58
CA GLY A 63 -21.85 34.90 -6.71
C GLY A 63 -20.33 35.14 -6.70
N ARG A 64 -19.89 36.37 -6.40
CA ARG A 64 -18.45 36.70 -6.25
C ARG A 64 -17.79 35.95 -5.10
N ALA A 65 -18.46 35.84 -3.95
CA ALA A 65 -17.92 35.10 -2.81
C ALA A 65 -17.72 33.61 -3.14
N LEU A 66 -18.69 32.99 -3.81
CA LEU A 66 -18.60 31.60 -4.25
C LEU A 66 -17.51 31.40 -5.32
N ALA A 67 -17.39 32.32 -6.28
CA ALA A 67 -16.35 32.28 -7.30
C ALA A 67 -14.94 32.38 -6.70
N PHE A 68 -14.76 33.27 -5.71
CA PHE A 68 -13.50 33.39 -4.97
C PHE A 68 -13.17 32.10 -4.21
N ALA A 69 -14.15 31.53 -3.50
CA ALA A 69 -13.96 30.28 -2.77
C ALA A 69 -13.63 29.10 -3.71
N SER A 70 -14.26 29.05 -4.88
CA SER A 70 -13.95 28.09 -5.95
C SER A 70 -12.50 28.22 -6.43
N ALA A 71 -12.07 29.43 -6.78
CA ALA A 71 -10.70 29.70 -7.24
C ALA A 71 -9.66 29.38 -6.16
N PHE A 72 -9.95 29.71 -4.90
CA PHE A 72 -9.08 29.38 -3.76
C PHE A 72 -8.95 27.86 -3.58
N ALA A 73 -10.07 27.13 -3.59
CA ALA A 73 -10.05 25.67 -3.49
C ALA A 73 -9.30 25.03 -4.66
N ALA A 74 -9.52 25.52 -5.89
CA ALA A 74 -8.80 25.07 -7.09
C ALA A 74 -7.29 25.32 -6.99
N GLY A 75 -6.87 26.47 -6.46
CA GLY A 75 -5.45 26.80 -6.25
C GLY A 75 -4.80 25.96 -5.15
N CYS A 76 -5.53 25.61 -4.09
CA CYS A 76 -5.02 24.77 -3.00
C CYS A 76 -4.90 23.29 -3.39
N ALA A 77 -5.70 22.79 -4.33
CA ALA A 77 -5.70 21.39 -4.74
C ALA A 77 -4.31 20.88 -5.20
N PRO A 78 -3.61 21.50 -6.18
CA PRO A 78 -2.30 21.04 -6.63
C PRO A 78 -1.21 21.19 -5.55
N LEU A 79 -1.29 22.25 -4.73
CA LEU A 79 -0.37 22.45 -3.59
C LEU A 79 -0.52 21.35 -2.53
N THR A 80 -1.73 20.84 -2.36
CA THR A 80 -1.98 19.70 -1.47
C THR A 80 -1.49 18.41 -2.12
N ALA A 81 -1.79 18.21 -3.41
CA ALA A 81 -1.43 17.01 -4.18
C ALA A 81 0.08 16.73 -4.20
N ARG A 82 0.94 17.77 -4.18
CA ARG A 82 2.41 17.62 -4.14
C ARG A 82 2.90 16.72 -2.99
N HIS A 83 2.19 16.72 -1.86
CA HIS A 83 2.55 15.90 -0.69
C HIS A 83 2.19 14.42 -0.88
N GLY A 84 1.44 14.07 -1.92
CA GLY A 84 1.15 12.70 -2.35
C GLY A 84 1.77 12.34 -3.70
N GLY A 85 2.76 13.13 -4.15
CA GLY A 85 3.42 12.99 -5.44
C GLY A 85 4.37 11.78 -5.54
N PRO A 86 4.94 11.54 -6.74
CA PRO A 86 5.77 10.38 -7.03
C PRO A 86 6.97 10.20 -6.09
N ASP A 87 7.64 11.29 -5.71
CA ASP A 87 8.80 11.23 -4.80
C ASP A 87 8.44 10.69 -3.42
N LYS A 88 7.30 11.13 -2.86
CA LYS A 88 6.81 10.66 -1.56
C LYS A 88 6.38 9.20 -1.61
N VAL A 89 5.85 8.78 -2.75
CA VAL A 89 5.50 7.39 -3.00
C VAL A 89 6.76 6.53 -3.13
N SER A 90 7.79 7.01 -3.84
CA SER A 90 9.09 6.35 -3.97
C SER A 90 9.77 6.19 -2.61
N ASP A 91 9.86 7.27 -1.81
CA ASP A 91 10.36 7.25 -0.44
C ASP A 91 9.62 6.20 0.41
N TRP A 92 8.28 6.20 0.36
CA TRP A 92 7.44 5.26 1.11
C TRP A 92 7.71 3.80 0.70
N THR A 93 7.74 3.55 -0.59
CA THR A 93 8.07 2.26 -1.18
C THR A 93 9.43 1.79 -0.67
N ARG A 94 10.48 2.62 -0.76
CA ARG A 94 11.83 2.23 -0.32
C ARG A 94 11.91 2.02 1.20
N LEU A 95 11.27 2.85 2.01
CA LEU A 95 11.15 2.63 3.48
C LEU A 95 10.52 1.27 3.78
N ARG A 96 9.47 0.92 3.04
CA ARG A 96 8.76 -0.33 3.19
C ARG A 96 9.61 -1.52 2.77
N ALA A 97 10.39 -1.39 1.69
CA ALA A 97 11.33 -2.41 1.22
C ALA A 97 12.36 -2.75 2.31
N VAL A 98 13.02 -1.75 2.89
CA VAL A 98 13.99 -1.96 3.98
C VAL A 98 13.33 -2.65 5.18
N SER A 99 12.13 -2.22 5.58
CA SER A 99 11.38 -2.89 6.64
C SER A 99 11.07 -4.36 6.31
N GLU A 100 10.72 -4.70 5.08
CA GLU A 100 10.40 -6.09 4.73
C GLU A 100 11.66 -6.95 4.59
N ALA A 101 12.77 -6.39 4.11
CA ALA A 101 14.06 -7.07 4.07
C ALA A 101 14.54 -7.44 5.50
N LEU A 102 14.48 -6.50 6.44
CA LEU A 102 14.82 -6.75 7.86
C LEU A 102 13.92 -7.83 8.47
N LYS A 103 12.63 -7.81 8.12
CA LYS A 103 11.66 -8.80 8.58
C LYS A 103 11.97 -10.19 8.03
N ALA A 104 12.17 -10.30 6.72
CA ALA A 104 12.49 -11.55 6.04
C ALA A 104 13.77 -12.15 6.62
N GLU A 105 14.84 -11.35 6.75
CA GLU A 105 16.10 -11.80 7.31
C GLU A 105 15.94 -12.31 8.76
N SER A 106 15.11 -11.65 9.56
CA SER A 106 14.77 -12.12 10.91
C SER A 106 14.08 -13.49 10.90
N TYR A 107 13.16 -13.74 9.95
CA TYR A 107 12.49 -15.03 9.82
C TYR A 107 13.44 -16.13 9.33
N VAL A 108 14.33 -15.84 8.38
CA VAL A 108 15.34 -16.81 7.92
C VAL A 108 16.28 -17.19 9.06
N ALA A 109 16.74 -16.19 9.85
CA ALA A 109 17.59 -16.43 11.01
C ALA A 109 16.86 -17.24 12.10
N LEU A 110 15.62 -16.92 12.41
CA LEU A 110 14.80 -17.65 13.40
C LEU A 110 14.48 -19.09 12.94
N ALA A 111 14.31 -19.31 11.64
CA ALA A 111 14.12 -20.64 11.08
C ALA A 111 15.41 -21.49 11.07
N GLY A 112 16.57 -20.89 11.37
CA GLY A 112 17.86 -21.56 11.30
C GLY A 112 18.22 -22.00 9.87
N ALA A 113 17.77 -21.24 8.87
CA ALA A 113 17.89 -21.61 7.47
C ALA A 113 19.07 -20.93 6.76
N GLY A 114 19.62 -21.63 5.77
CA GLY A 114 20.70 -21.18 4.90
C GLY A 114 21.96 -20.82 5.68
N ALA A 115 22.43 -19.60 5.52
CA ALA A 115 23.67 -19.13 6.15
C ALA A 115 23.60 -19.04 7.70
N TYR A 116 22.43 -19.23 8.30
CA TYR A 116 22.23 -19.25 9.75
C TYR A 116 22.23 -20.66 10.35
N ARG A 117 22.20 -21.71 9.51
CA ARG A 117 22.23 -23.10 9.95
C ARG A 117 23.56 -23.43 10.60
N ASP A 118 23.52 -23.97 11.82
CA ASP A 118 24.67 -24.40 12.62
C ASP A 118 25.82 -23.38 12.70
N ASN A 119 25.48 -22.09 12.55
CA ASN A 119 26.45 -21.01 12.46
C ASN A 119 26.54 -20.30 13.81
N GLY A 120 27.58 -20.60 14.59
CA GLY A 120 27.84 -19.92 15.87
C GLY A 120 28.11 -18.40 15.76
N GLU A 121 28.24 -17.87 14.54
CA GLU A 121 28.32 -16.44 14.24
C GLU A 121 27.04 -15.87 13.60
N GLY A 122 25.93 -16.61 13.62
CA GLY A 122 24.67 -16.22 12.97
C GLY A 122 24.18 -14.84 13.41
N GLY A 123 24.32 -14.50 14.69
CA GLY A 123 23.99 -13.17 15.21
C GLY A 123 24.86 -12.03 14.64
N ARG A 124 26.13 -12.29 14.30
CA ARG A 124 27.03 -11.31 13.64
C ARG A 124 26.61 -11.11 12.19
N LEU A 125 26.37 -12.20 11.47
CA LEU A 125 25.90 -12.17 10.08
C LEU A 125 24.57 -11.42 9.94
N LEU A 126 23.63 -11.67 10.85
CA LEU A 126 22.32 -11.01 10.86
C LEU A 126 22.46 -9.49 11.00
N ARG A 127 23.30 -9.03 11.93
CA ARG A 127 23.57 -7.60 12.10
C ARG A 127 24.23 -6.98 10.87
N GLU A 128 25.18 -7.67 10.26
CA GLU A 128 25.87 -7.20 9.07
C GLU A 128 24.91 -7.05 7.88
N ARG A 129 24.03 -8.03 7.64
CA ARG A 129 23.01 -7.96 6.59
C ARG A 129 21.97 -6.88 6.87
N ALA A 130 21.52 -6.77 8.12
CA ALA A 130 20.60 -5.70 8.53
C ALA A 130 21.20 -4.31 8.30
N GLN A 131 22.48 -4.12 8.62
CA GLN A 131 23.20 -2.86 8.35
C GLN A 131 23.27 -2.55 6.85
N ARG A 132 23.45 -3.55 5.99
CA ARG A 132 23.42 -3.35 4.53
C ARG A 132 22.06 -2.85 4.04
N PHE A 133 20.96 -3.49 4.45
CA PHE A 133 19.62 -3.02 4.07
C PHE A 133 19.34 -1.58 4.54
N VAL A 134 19.84 -1.23 5.73
CA VAL A 134 19.71 0.12 6.28
C VAL A 134 20.58 1.12 5.52
N ALA A 135 21.79 0.73 5.13
CA ALA A 135 22.69 1.55 4.33
C ALA A 135 22.12 1.83 2.93
N ASP A 136 21.49 0.82 2.30
CA ASP A 136 20.81 0.96 1.01
C ASP A 136 19.63 1.97 1.06
N GLY A 137 19.04 2.15 2.25
CA GLY A 137 18.02 3.15 2.54
C GLY A 137 18.55 4.43 3.20
N GLY A 138 19.87 4.67 3.23
CA GLY A 138 20.51 5.67 4.08
C GLY A 138 20.00 7.11 3.90
N ASP A 139 19.61 7.50 2.69
CA ASP A 139 19.01 8.82 2.44
C ASP A 139 17.66 9.00 3.15
N LEU A 140 16.94 7.91 3.44
CA LEU A 140 15.61 7.91 4.05
C LEU A 140 15.64 7.99 5.58
N LEU A 141 16.82 7.96 6.21
CA LEU A 141 16.97 8.01 7.67
C LEU A 141 16.27 9.22 8.30
N ARG A 142 16.15 10.34 7.57
CA ARG A 142 15.39 11.53 7.97
C ARG A 142 13.94 11.22 8.39
N HIS A 143 13.33 10.19 7.81
CA HIS A 143 11.96 9.75 8.11
C HIS A 143 11.89 8.82 9.32
N THR A 144 13.02 8.31 9.80
CA THR A 144 13.11 7.44 10.99
C THR A 144 13.47 8.20 12.26
N THR A 145 13.96 9.44 12.14
CA THR A 145 14.37 10.27 13.26
C THR A 145 13.23 10.49 14.26
N GLY A 146 13.49 10.23 15.53
CA GLY A 146 12.50 10.42 16.61
C GLY A 146 11.47 9.30 16.74
N ILE A 147 11.55 8.25 15.91
CA ILE A 147 10.67 7.08 16.04
C ILE A 147 11.28 6.08 17.02
N THR A 148 10.54 5.79 18.09
CA THR A 148 10.87 4.72 19.03
C THR A 148 10.30 3.39 18.51
N PRO A 149 11.05 2.28 18.58
CA PRO A 149 10.52 0.97 18.19
C PRO A 149 9.33 0.58 19.08
N VAL A 150 8.22 0.18 18.44
CA VAL A 150 7.14 -0.51 19.14
C VAL A 150 7.63 -1.91 19.48
N ARG A 151 7.77 -2.21 20.77
CA ARG A 151 8.19 -3.53 21.25
C ARG A 151 7.13 -4.57 20.92
N ARG A 152 7.49 -5.53 20.07
CA ARG A 152 6.65 -6.68 19.71
C ARG A 152 7.39 -7.95 20.09
N PRO A 153 6.70 -8.98 20.59
CA PRO A 153 7.34 -10.26 20.83
C PRO A 153 7.94 -10.78 19.52
N LEU A 154 9.09 -11.45 19.63
CA LEU A 154 9.66 -12.14 18.49
C LEU A 154 8.71 -13.26 18.04
N PRO A 155 8.61 -13.54 16.73
CA PRO A 155 7.94 -14.73 16.26
C PRO A 155 8.55 -15.99 16.89
N GLU A 156 7.72 -16.93 17.34
CA GLU A 156 8.16 -18.19 17.96
C GLU A 156 8.67 -19.22 16.94
N VAL A 157 9.32 -18.74 15.88
CA VAL A 157 9.96 -19.58 14.86
C VAL A 157 11.30 -20.06 15.40
N ARG A 158 11.55 -21.37 15.29
CA ARG A 158 12.76 -22.05 15.77
C ARG A 158 13.38 -22.99 14.75
N ASP A 159 12.62 -23.34 13.72
CA ASP A 159 12.95 -24.31 12.69
C ASP A 159 12.02 -24.13 11.48
N THR A 160 12.25 -24.89 10.41
CA THR A 160 11.43 -24.87 9.20
C THR A 160 9.96 -25.21 9.46
N ARG A 161 9.66 -26.11 10.40
CA ARG A 161 8.29 -26.52 10.70
C ARG A 161 7.49 -25.40 11.36
N SER A 162 8.04 -24.80 12.41
CA SER A 162 7.47 -23.62 13.07
C SER A 162 7.41 -22.41 12.14
N TYR A 163 8.35 -22.28 11.20
CA TYR A 163 8.27 -21.30 10.12
C TYR A 163 7.02 -21.53 9.25
N VAL A 164 6.76 -22.77 8.79
CA VAL A 164 5.56 -23.09 8.00
C VAL A 164 4.29 -22.66 8.72
N GLU A 165 4.15 -23.00 10.01
CA GLU A 165 2.94 -22.68 10.78
C GLU A 165 2.80 -21.18 11.04
N LEU A 166 3.84 -20.56 11.62
CA LEU A 166 3.74 -19.22 12.20
C LEU A 166 3.98 -18.10 11.19
N ARG A 167 4.70 -18.38 10.10
CA ARG A 167 5.01 -17.43 9.03
C ARG A 167 4.19 -17.72 7.78
N LEU A 168 4.34 -18.90 7.18
CA LEU A 168 3.79 -19.18 5.85
C LEU A 168 2.27 -19.36 5.86
N ARG A 169 1.73 -20.28 6.66
CA ARG A 169 0.26 -20.51 6.74
C ARG A 169 -0.47 -19.29 7.24
N ARG A 170 0.09 -18.60 8.24
CA ARG A 170 -0.45 -17.33 8.72
C ARG A 170 -0.48 -16.25 7.63
N GLN A 171 0.52 -16.19 6.74
CA GLN A 171 0.52 -15.29 5.58
C GLN A 171 -0.54 -15.69 4.55
N LEU A 172 -0.64 -16.97 4.21
CA LEU A 172 -1.62 -17.48 3.26
C LEU A 172 -3.07 -17.22 3.71
N GLU A 173 -3.39 -17.68 4.92
CA GLU A 173 -4.75 -17.69 5.45
C GLU A 173 -5.16 -16.36 6.07
N GLY A 174 -4.21 -15.67 6.72
CA GLY A 174 -4.48 -14.42 7.43
C GLY A 174 -4.31 -13.17 6.58
N TYR A 175 -3.55 -13.25 5.48
CA TYR A 175 -3.21 -12.07 4.68
C TYR A 175 -3.56 -12.24 3.20
N TYR A 176 -2.87 -13.09 2.45
CA TYR A 176 -2.99 -13.11 0.99
C TYR A 176 -4.39 -13.50 0.49
N ARG A 177 -4.96 -14.62 0.97
CA ARG A 177 -6.30 -15.06 0.54
C ARG A 177 -7.41 -14.07 0.94
N PRO A 178 -7.53 -13.62 2.21
CA PRO A 178 -8.54 -12.63 2.58
C PRO A 178 -8.38 -11.32 1.82
N ARG A 179 -7.14 -10.89 1.56
CA ARG A 179 -6.86 -9.65 0.86
C ARG A 179 -7.23 -9.73 -0.62
N ALA A 180 -6.94 -10.85 -1.29
CA ALA A 180 -7.40 -11.09 -2.66
C ALA A 180 -8.93 -11.02 -2.76
N ALA A 181 -9.65 -11.70 -1.86
CA ALA A 181 -11.11 -11.67 -1.80
C ALA A 181 -11.66 -10.26 -1.49
N TYR A 182 -10.99 -9.51 -0.61
CA TYR A 182 -11.35 -8.14 -0.31
C TYR A 182 -11.18 -7.22 -1.52
N MET A 183 -10.07 -7.33 -2.26
CA MET A 183 -9.85 -6.53 -3.47
C MET A 183 -10.85 -6.88 -4.57
N GLN A 184 -11.19 -8.16 -4.74
CA GLN A 184 -12.24 -8.57 -5.67
C GLN A 184 -13.60 -7.94 -5.34
N ARG A 185 -13.97 -7.84 -4.06
CA ARG A 185 -15.19 -7.12 -3.64
C ARG A 185 -15.14 -5.64 -4.00
N LYS A 186 -13.98 -4.99 -3.85
CA LYS A 186 -13.79 -3.58 -4.20
C LYS A 186 -13.88 -3.34 -5.71
N VAL A 187 -13.30 -4.22 -6.54
CA VAL A 187 -13.45 -4.16 -8.01
C VAL A 187 -14.92 -4.18 -8.39
N ARG A 188 -15.68 -5.18 -7.92
CA ARG A 188 -17.12 -5.31 -8.22
C ARG A 188 -17.95 -4.13 -7.74
N LEU A 189 -17.62 -3.55 -6.58
CA LEU A 189 -18.30 -2.36 -6.09
C LEU A 189 -18.04 -1.17 -7.00
N HIS A 190 -16.80 -0.97 -7.45
CA HIS A 190 -16.45 0.11 -8.36
C HIS A 190 -17.13 -0.02 -9.72
N GLU A 191 -17.12 -1.21 -10.32
CA GLU A 191 -17.83 -1.46 -11.59
C GLU A 191 -19.32 -1.12 -11.49
N ARG A 192 -19.96 -1.45 -10.36
CA ARG A 192 -21.36 -1.08 -10.10
C ARG A 192 -21.56 0.41 -9.91
N THR A 193 -20.67 1.08 -9.18
CA THR A 193 -20.74 2.53 -8.98
C THR A 193 -20.52 3.30 -10.28
N GLU A 194 -19.56 2.88 -11.10
CA GLU A 194 -19.30 3.45 -12.41
C GLU A 194 -20.50 3.29 -13.34
N PHE A 195 -21.09 2.09 -13.40
CA PHE A 195 -22.32 1.84 -14.15
C PHE A 195 -23.49 2.71 -13.66
N ALA A 196 -23.66 2.84 -12.34
CA ALA A 196 -24.72 3.67 -11.76
C ALA A 196 -24.52 5.18 -12.03
N LEU A 197 -23.29 5.69 -11.90
CA LEU A 197 -22.95 7.08 -12.19
C LEU A 197 -23.09 7.40 -13.68
N GLY A 198 -22.64 6.50 -14.56
CA GLY A 198 -22.81 6.62 -16.00
C GLY A 198 -24.29 6.64 -16.40
N GLY A 199 -25.09 5.74 -15.83
CA GLY A 199 -26.54 5.73 -16.02
C GLY A 199 -27.22 7.01 -15.51
N PHE A 200 -26.84 7.49 -14.33
CA PHE A 200 -27.36 8.74 -13.77
C PHE A 200 -26.99 9.97 -14.62
N GLY A 201 -25.73 10.04 -15.10
CA GLY A 201 -25.28 11.09 -16.01
C GLY A 201 -26.06 11.10 -17.33
N ALA A 202 -26.33 9.92 -17.90
CA ALA A 202 -27.15 9.79 -19.10
C ALA A 202 -28.60 10.26 -18.88
N VAL A 203 -29.20 9.91 -17.74
CA VAL A 203 -30.54 10.37 -17.36
C VAL A 203 -30.57 11.89 -17.19
N LEU A 204 -29.60 12.47 -16.46
CA LEU A 204 -29.52 13.93 -16.29
C LEU A 204 -29.32 14.67 -17.62
N ALA A 205 -28.49 14.14 -18.52
CA ALA A 205 -28.31 14.70 -19.86
C ALA A 205 -29.61 14.66 -20.67
N ALA A 206 -30.35 13.55 -20.61
CA ALA A 206 -31.65 13.42 -21.29
C ALA A 206 -32.71 14.39 -20.73
N VAL A 207 -32.78 14.54 -19.40
CA VAL A 207 -33.65 15.50 -18.70
C VAL A 207 -33.34 16.94 -19.14
N ALA A 208 -32.07 17.34 -19.09
CA ALA A 208 -31.66 18.69 -19.48
C ALA A 208 -32.00 18.98 -20.95
N ALA A 209 -31.76 18.02 -21.85
CA ALA A 209 -32.09 18.16 -23.28
C ALA A 209 -33.61 18.23 -23.55
N THR A 210 -34.42 17.55 -22.75
CA THR A 210 -35.88 17.46 -22.96
C THR A 210 -36.63 18.69 -22.44
N TRP A 211 -36.23 19.22 -21.28
CA TRP A 211 -36.96 20.31 -20.62
C TRP A 211 -36.30 21.69 -20.74
N SER A 212 -35.16 21.81 -21.43
CA SER A 212 -34.46 23.09 -21.67
C SER A 212 -34.22 23.92 -20.40
N VAL A 213 -34.02 23.26 -19.25
CA VAL A 213 -33.75 23.93 -17.97
C VAL A 213 -32.25 24.23 -17.90
N GLU A 214 -31.87 25.44 -18.30
CA GLU A 214 -30.46 25.89 -18.33
C GLU A 214 -29.75 25.74 -16.97
N GLU A 215 -30.49 25.90 -15.86
CA GLU A 215 -29.97 25.74 -14.50
C GLU A 215 -29.57 24.30 -14.15
N ILE A 216 -30.27 23.30 -14.71
CA ILE A 216 -29.98 21.87 -14.48
C ILE A 216 -28.79 21.43 -15.34
N ALA A 217 -28.63 22.01 -16.54
CA ALA A 217 -27.55 21.69 -17.47
C ALA A 217 -26.16 21.96 -16.86
N ALA A 218 -26.01 23.02 -16.05
CA ALA A 218 -24.73 23.35 -15.41
C ALA A 218 -24.27 22.30 -14.39
N TRP A 219 -25.20 21.61 -13.71
CA TRP A 219 -24.90 20.53 -12.76
C TRP A 219 -24.55 19.21 -13.45
N VAL A 220 -24.93 19.03 -14.72
CA VAL A 220 -24.51 17.87 -15.53
C VAL A 220 -22.98 17.84 -15.69
N ALA A 221 -22.36 18.99 -15.94
CA ALA A 221 -20.91 19.11 -16.06
C ALA A 221 -20.18 18.79 -14.74
N VAL A 222 -20.77 19.16 -13.59
CA VAL A 222 -20.24 18.82 -12.26
C VAL A 222 -20.36 17.31 -12.01
N ALA A 223 -21.52 16.72 -12.28
CA ALA A 223 -21.73 15.28 -12.12
C ALA A 223 -20.80 14.46 -13.03
N ALA A 224 -20.61 14.90 -14.28
CA ALA A 224 -19.64 14.32 -15.20
C ALA A 224 -18.21 14.47 -14.67
N SER A 225 -17.85 15.64 -14.13
CA SER A 225 -16.52 15.89 -13.53
C SER A 225 -16.28 15.03 -12.29
N VAL A 226 -17.31 14.80 -11.46
CA VAL A 226 -17.24 13.85 -10.33
C VAL A 226 -17.05 12.42 -10.86
N GLY A 227 -17.78 12.04 -11.91
CA GLY A 227 -17.62 10.76 -12.59
C GLY A 227 -16.20 10.55 -13.09
N VAL A 228 -15.66 11.54 -13.83
CA VAL A 228 -14.28 11.55 -14.33
C VAL A 228 -13.27 11.56 -13.19
N ALA A 229 -13.49 12.32 -12.12
CA ALA A 229 -12.57 12.35 -10.99
C ALA A 229 -12.54 11.01 -10.24
N VAL A 230 -13.68 10.32 -10.11
CA VAL A 230 -13.79 9.00 -9.50
C VAL A 230 -13.12 7.94 -10.39
N THR A 231 -13.32 8.00 -11.71
CA THR A 231 -12.71 7.05 -12.66
C THR A 231 -11.23 7.32 -12.88
N ALA A 232 -10.78 8.58 -12.95
CA ALA A 232 -9.37 8.97 -13.06
C ALA A 232 -8.60 8.74 -11.76
N HIS A 233 -9.28 8.76 -10.60
CA HIS A 233 -8.70 8.22 -9.36
C HIS A 233 -8.54 6.69 -9.40
N ALA A 234 -9.04 6.03 -10.45
CA ALA A 234 -8.78 4.67 -10.95
C ALA A 234 -8.36 3.65 -9.91
N LEU A 235 -9.14 3.58 -8.83
CA LEU A 235 -9.00 2.57 -7.79
C LEU A 235 -9.32 1.18 -8.34
N ALA A 236 -10.16 1.07 -9.37
CA ALA A 236 -10.57 -0.21 -9.97
C ALA A 236 -9.41 -0.97 -10.63
N GLN A 237 -8.64 -0.32 -11.53
CA GLN A 237 -7.44 -0.91 -12.15
C GLN A 237 -6.41 -1.33 -11.09
N ARG A 238 -6.28 -0.50 -10.05
CA ARG A 238 -5.40 -0.81 -8.92
C ARG A 238 -5.89 -1.99 -8.09
N TYR A 239 -7.19 -2.10 -7.81
CA TYR A 239 -7.73 -3.23 -7.05
C TYR A 239 -7.72 -4.52 -7.87
N ALA A 240 -8.00 -4.47 -9.17
CA ALA A 240 -7.95 -5.64 -10.05
C ALA A 240 -6.52 -6.18 -10.12
N TYR A 241 -5.54 -5.29 -10.24
CA TYR A 241 -4.14 -5.69 -10.14
C TYR A 241 -3.78 -6.25 -8.76
N GLN A 242 -4.14 -5.56 -7.68
CA GLN A 242 -3.83 -6.03 -6.32
C GLN A 242 -4.47 -7.39 -6.04
N GLN A 243 -5.69 -7.63 -6.53
CA GLN A 243 -6.33 -8.94 -6.47
C GLN A 243 -5.48 -10.00 -7.17
N LEU A 244 -5.10 -9.74 -8.43
CA LEU A 244 -4.31 -10.68 -9.24
C LEU A 244 -2.97 -11.01 -8.58
N GLU A 245 -2.25 -10.02 -8.07
CA GLU A 245 -0.98 -10.22 -7.38
C GLU A 245 -1.15 -11.03 -6.09
N PHE A 246 -2.13 -10.69 -5.24
CA PHE A 246 -2.36 -11.46 -4.02
C PHE A 246 -2.78 -12.91 -4.31
N THR A 247 -3.56 -13.14 -5.36
CA THR A 247 -3.90 -14.50 -5.82
C THR A 247 -2.67 -15.24 -6.31
N ARG A 248 -1.87 -14.65 -7.21
CA ARG A 248 -0.66 -15.27 -7.75
C ARG A 248 0.35 -15.62 -6.67
N THR A 249 0.57 -14.73 -5.71
CA THR A 249 1.48 -14.97 -4.59
C THR A 249 0.96 -16.07 -3.68
N ALA A 250 -0.36 -16.09 -3.38
CA ALA A 250 -0.95 -17.18 -2.60
C ALA A 250 -0.75 -18.53 -3.29
N GLU A 251 -1.04 -18.61 -4.59
CA GLU A 251 -0.86 -19.84 -5.37
C GLU A 251 0.61 -20.29 -5.44
N GLU A 252 1.56 -19.38 -5.59
CA GLU A 252 2.99 -19.73 -5.61
C GLU A 252 3.47 -20.25 -4.26
N LEU A 253 3.05 -19.60 -3.16
CA LEU A 253 3.36 -20.06 -1.81
C LEU A 253 2.69 -21.41 -1.48
N GLU A 254 1.49 -21.66 -1.99
CA GLU A 254 0.82 -22.96 -1.88
C GLU A 254 1.55 -24.04 -2.69
N ARG A 255 2.01 -23.73 -3.90
CA ARG A 255 2.84 -24.64 -4.71
C ARG A 255 4.14 -24.99 -3.99
N LEU A 256 4.82 -23.99 -3.40
CA LEU A 256 6.02 -24.21 -2.59
C LEU A 256 5.74 -25.12 -1.40
N LEU A 257 4.64 -24.87 -0.68
CA LEU A 257 4.23 -25.67 0.48
C LEU A 257 3.92 -27.11 0.08
N ALA A 258 3.17 -27.33 -1.00
CA ALA A 258 2.86 -28.67 -1.50
C ALA A 258 4.14 -29.43 -1.89
N ARG A 259 5.05 -28.79 -2.64
CA ARG A 259 6.35 -29.38 -2.99
C ARG A 259 7.18 -29.77 -1.76
N TRP A 260 7.17 -28.94 -0.72
CA TRP A 260 7.86 -29.25 0.54
C TRP A 260 7.24 -30.45 1.26
N GLN A 261 5.92 -30.55 1.28
CA GLN A 261 5.21 -31.65 1.94
C GLN A 261 5.36 -33.00 1.21
N ASP A 262 5.47 -32.98 -0.11
CA ASP A 262 5.63 -34.18 -0.94
C ASP A 262 7.10 -34.63 -1.07
N GLY A 263 8.05 -33.77 -0.72
CA GLY A 263 9.49 -34.04 -0.77
C GLY A 263 10.02 -34.74 0.49
N PRO A 264 11.27 -35.24 0.46
CA PRO A 264 11.92 -35.76 1.65
C PRO A 264 12.19 -34.62 2.64
N GLU A 265 11.35 -34.52 3.68
CA GLU A 265 11.41 -33.49 4.75
C GLU A 265 12.78 -33.46 5.49
N ALA A 266 13.57 -34.53 5.37
CA ALA A 266 14.81 -34.74 6.11
C ALA A 266 16.07 -34.08 5.51
N GLU A 267 16.04 -33.55 4.28
CA GLU A 267 17.24 -32.91 3.70
C GLU A 267 17.39 -31.45 4.15
N PRO A 268 18.48 -31.09 4.89
CA PRO A 268 18.68 -29.72 5.39
C PRO A 268 18.77 -28.68 4.28
N GLU A 269 19.36 -29.03 3.13
CA GLU A 269 19.45 -28.15 1.97
C GLU A 269 18.09 -27.88 1.31
N ALA A 270 17.17 -28.85 1.36
CA ALA A 270 15.81 -28.68 0.87
C ALA A 270 15.03 -27.71 1.75
N ALA A 271 15.21 -27.80 3.07
CA ALA A 271 14.63 -26.87 4.04
C ALA A 271 15.14 -25.43 3.83
N ASP A 272 16.45 -25.28 3.60
CA ASP A 272 17.08 -23.98 3.35
C ASP A 272 16.54 -23.32 2.09
N ARG A 273 16.48 -24.09 1.01
CA ARG A 273 15.95 -23.63 -0.28
C ARG A 273 14.48 -23.25 -0.18
N PHE A 274 13.68 -24.06 0.50
CA PHE A 274 12.26 -23.80 0.71
C PHE A 274 12.01 -22.48 1.44
N VAL A 275 12.70 -22.25 2.58
CA VAL A 275 12.56 -21.00 3.34
C VAL A 275 13.00 -19.81 2.51
N ALA A 276 14.13 -19.93 1.79
CA ALA A 276 14.64 -18.87 0.92
C ALA A 276 13.68 -18.54 -0.24
N GLU A 277 13.12 -19.55 -0.91
CA GLU A 277 12.14 -19.38 -1.98
C GLU A 277 10.85 -18.72 -1.47
N CYS A 278 10.34 -19.13 -0.30
CA CYS A 278 9.17 -18.51 0.31
C CYS A 278 9.40 -17.03 0.64
N GLU A 279 10.50 -16.68 1.32
CA GLU A 279 10.78 -15.27 1.64
C GLU A 279 11.10 -14.46 0.38
N HIS A 280 11.70 -15.06 -0.66
CA HIS A 280 11.87 -14.42 -1.96
C HIS A 280 10.52 -14.10 -2.61
N VAL A 281 9.58 -15.04 -2.68
CA VAL A 281 8.23 -14.81 -3.22
C VAL A 281 7.49 -13.71 -2.45
N ILE A 282 7.62 -13.70 -1.11
CA ILE A 282 7.05 -12.63 -0.27
C ILE A 282 7.71 -11.28 -0.56
N SER A 283 9.03 -11.24 -0.75
CA SER A 283 9.79 -10.01 -1.07
C SER A 283 9.48 -9.48 -2.48
N VAL A 284 9.43 -10.34 -3.49
CA VAL A 284 9.11 -9.95 -4.87
C VAL A 284 7.68 -9.44 -4.96
N GLN A 285 6.73 -10.08 -4.28
CA GLN A 285 5.38 -9.53 -4.17
C GLN A 285 5.44 -8.12 -3.59
N ASN A 286 6.28 -7.92 -2.56
CA ASN A 286 6.45 -6.62 -1.97
C ASN A 286 6.96 -5.57 -2.98
N GLU A 287 7.95 -5.93 -3.79
CA GLU A 287 8.55 -5.07 -4.83
C GLU A 287 7.62 -4.79 -6.01
N ALA A 288 6.88 -5.80 -6.46
CA ALA A 288 5.95 -5.69 -7.58
C ALA A 288 4.82 -4.69 -7.28
N TRP A 289 4.26 -4.71 -6.06
CA TRP A 289 3.30 -3.69 -5.69
C TRP A 289 3.97 -2.31 -5.59
N MET A 290 5.20 -2.23 -5.10
CA MET A 290 5.97 -1.00 -4.88
C MET A 290 6.29 -0.21 -6.16
N ILE A 291 6.74 -0.88 -7.23
CA ILE A 291 7.05 -0.25 -8.55
C ILE A 291 5.80 0.38 -9.19
N ARG A 292 4.63 -0.23 -8.96
CA ARG A 292 3.38 0.19 -9.58
C ARG A 292 2.78 1.44 -8.96
N TRP A 293 3.14 1.75 -7.73
CA TRP A 293 2.71 3.00 -7.10
C TRP A 293 3.51 4.20 -7.60
N THR A 294 4.74 4.01 -8.08
CA THR A 294 5.58 5.10 -8.62
C THR A 294 5.24 5.47 -10.08
N VAL A 295 4.53 4.62 -10.83
CA VAL A 295 4.21 4.82 -12.26
C VAL A 295 2.76 5.30 -12.49
N SER A 296 2.06 5.76 -11.44
CA SER A 296 0.68 6.28 -11.49
C SER A 296 0.55 7.63 -10.78
#